data_AF-A0A934BL92-F1
#
_entry.id   AF-A0A934BL92-F1
#
_cell.length_a   1.000
_cell.length_b   1.000
_cell.length_c   1.000
_cell.angle_alpha   90.00
_cell.angle_beta   90.00
_cell.angle_gamma   90.00
#
_symmetry.space_group_name_H-M   'P 1'
#
loop_
_entity.id
_entity.type
_entity.pdbx_description
1 polymer ?
#
loop_
_entity_poly.entity_id
_entity_poly.type
_entity_poly.pdbx_seq_one_letter_code
_entity_poly.pdbx_strand_id
1 'polypeptide(L)'
;MKWRGSCCDTYDMFYLGNNGEQPHVRMVRTDRWKLVLYLDADGHPLDNGSRHELFNLKNDPEELTSLYGKPSVATVQQQLDKQLCTWMWEASVTK
;
A
#
# COMPACT_ATOMS: atom_id res chain seq x y z
N MET A 1 4.44 -23.93 -9.82
CA MET A 1 5.36 -22.84 -10.21
C MET A 1 5.02 -21.64 -9.33
N LYS A 2 5.76 -21.39 -8.24
CA LYS A 2 5.50 -20.25 -7.34
C LYS A 2 6.27 -19.05 -7.87
N TRP A 3 5.60 -18.20 -8.63
CA TRP A 3 6.09 -16.86 -8.90
C TRP A 3 6.09 -16.04 -7.59
N ARG A 4 6.91 -14.97 -7.53
CA ARG A 4 7.32 -14.22 -6.32
C ARG A 4 6.17 -14.07 -5.30
N GLY A 5 6.44 -14.37 -4.02
CA GLY A 5 5.42 -14.38 -2.93
C GLY A 5 4.79 -13.03 -2.61
N SER A 6 5.23 -11.97 -3.28
CA SER A 6 4.66 -10.64 -3.26
C SER A 6 4.89 -9.91 -4.58
N CYS A 7 4.00 -8.96 -4.88
CA CYS A 7 4.11 -7.97 -5.95
C CYS A 7 4.07 -6.59 -5.30
N CYS A 8 5.07 -5.76 -5.59
CA CYS A 8 5.13 -4.37 -5.14
C CYS A 8 5.01 -3.45 -6.35
N ASP A 9 4.37 -2.30 -6.17
CA ASP A 9 4.21 -1.31 -7.23
C ASP A 9 4.24 0.13 -6.69
N THR A 10 4.66 1.05 -7.55
CA THR A 10 4.61 2.49 -7.32
C THR A 10 4.03 3.17 -8.56
N TYR A 11 3.00 3.98 -8.39
CA TYR A 11 2.45 4.75 -9.50
C TYR A 11 1.81 6.04 -9.00
N ASP A 12 1.76 7.03 -9.88
CA ASP A 12 1.19 8.33 -9.59
C ASP A 12 -0.21 8.40 -10.20
N MET A 13 -1.18 8.89 -9.45
CA MET A 13 -2.57 9.01 -9.91
C MET A 13 -2.97 10.48 -10.02
N PHE A 14 -3.30 10.91 -11.24
CA PHE A 14 -3.62 12.30 -11.56
C PHE A 14 -5.11 12.66 -11.39
N TYR A 15 -5.98 11.70 -11.02
CA TYR A 15 -7.45 11.87 -11.03
C TYR A 15 -8.19 11.42 -9.77
N LEU A 16 -7.49 11.01 -8.71
CA LEU A 16 -8.12 10.59 -7.44
C LEU A 16 -8.13 11.66 -6.36
N GLY A 17 -7.47 12.79 -6.59
CA GLY A 17 -7.39 13.88 -5.64
C GLY A 17 -8.64 14.77 -5.65
N ASN A 18 -9.02 15.27 -4.47
CA ASN A 18 -9.89 16.44 -4.41
C ASN A 18 -9.03 17.69 -4.75
N ASN A 19 -9.58 18.64 -5.52
CA ASN A 19 -8.94 19.93 -5.80
C ASN A 19 -7.52 19.87 -6.43
N GLY A 20 -7.26 18.91 -7.34
CA GLY A 20 -6.00 18.85 -8.10
C GLY A 20 -4.84 18.16 -7.37
N GLU A 21 -5.13 17.47 -6.28
CA GLU A 21 -4.17 16.61 -5.56
C GLU A 21 -3.69 15.43 -6.45
N GLN A 22 -2.40 15.13 -6.37
CA GLN A 22 -1.73 14.08 -7.14
C GLN A 22 -1.16 13.02 -6.18
N PRO A 23 -1.96 12.01 -5.78
CA PRO A 23 -1.47 10.96 -4.92
C PRO A 23 -0.36 10.13 -5.58
N HIS A 24 0.74 10.02 -4.85
CA HIS A 24 1.82 9.07 -5.09
C HIS A 24 1.50 7.78 -4.36
N VAL A 25 1.06 6.77 -5.10
CA VAL A 25 0.61 5.50 -4.51
C VAL A 25 1.77 4.52 -4.41
N ARG A 26 1.84 3.84 -3.26
CA ARG A 26 2.75 2.74 -2.98
C ARG A 26 1.94 1.54 -2.55
N MET A 27 2.24 0.37 -3.11
CA MET A 27 1.42 -0.82 -2.89
C MET A 27 2.27 -2.06 -2.73
N VAL A 28 1.85 -2.93 -1.81
CA VAL A 28 2.34 -4.31 -1.72
C VAL A 28 1.17 -5.26 -1.66
N ARG A 29 1.18 -6.26 -2.55
CA ARG A 29 0.21 -7.36 -2.62
C ARG A 29 0.92 -8.68 -2.40
N THR A 30 0.35 -9.51 -1.54
CA THR A 30 0.72 -10.92 -1.34
C THR A 30 -0.45 -11.81 -1.74
N ASP A 31 -0.31 -13.13 -1.59
CA ASP A 31 -1.42 -14.07 -1.80
C ASP A 31 -2.61 -13.85 -0.84
N ARG A 32 -2.41 -13.16 0.30
CA ARG A 32 -3.43 -13.03 1.35
C ARG A 32 -3.81 -11.61 1.72
N TRP A 33 -2.94 -10.65 1.43
CA TRP A 33 -3.10 -9.28 1.89
C TRP A 33 -2.64 -8.30 0.83
N LYS A 34 -3.30 -7.15 0.79
CA LYS A 34 -2.91 -6.00 -0.01
C LYS A 34 -2.91 -4.76 0.87
N LEU A 35 -1.82 -4.00 0.82
CA LEU A 35 -1.66 -2.69 1.46
C LEU A 35 -1.49 -1.63 0.36
N VAL A 36 -2.22 -0.53 0.48
CA VAL A 36 -2.13 0.64 -0.41
C VAL A 36 -1.91 1.90 0.43
N LEU A 37 -0.83 2.62 0.15
CA LEU A 37 -0.50 3.89 0.78
C LEU A 37 -0.66 5.02 -0.23
N TYR A 38 -1.27 6.11 0.21
CA TYR A 38 -1.55 7.32 -0.57
C TYR A 38 -0.72 8.47 0.00
N LEU A 39 0.32 8.88 -0.71
CA LEU A 39 1.30 9.84 -0.22
C LEU A 39 1.32 11.11 -1.08
N ASP A 40 1.80 12.21 -0.52
CA ASP A 40 2.18 13.40 -1.29
C ASP A 40 3.56 13.25 -1.95
N ALA A 41 4.01 14.30 -2.62
CA ALA A 41 5.28 14.32 -3.35
C ALA A 41 6.50 14.17 -2.43
N ASP A 42 6.38 14.56 -1.16
CA ASP A 42 7.43 14.44 -0.14
C ASP A 42 7.37 13.08 0.58
N GLY A 43 6.37 12.25 0.27
CA GLY A 43 6.17 10.93 0.85
C GLY A 43 5.40 10.93 2.16
N HIS A 44 4.73 12.03 2.51
CA HIS A 44 3.87 12.09 3.69
C HIS A 44 2.47 11.55 3.41
N PRO A 45 1.80 10.93 4.40
CA PRO A 45 0.43 10.48 4.25
C PRO A 45 -0.56 11.59 3.88
N LEU A 46 -1.30 11.38 2.80
CA LEU A 46 -2.45 12.24 2.45
C LEU A 46 -3.60 12.06 3.45
N ASP A 47 -4.31 13.14 3.75
CA ASP A 47 -5.38 13.21 4.76
C ASP A 47 -5.01 12.50 6.08
N ASN A 48 -3.79 12.73 6.56
CA ASN A 48 -3.22 12.10 7.76
C ASN A 48 -3.29 10.56 7.74
N GLY A 49 -3.24 9.96 6.55
CA GLY A 49 -3.27 8.50 6.36
C GLY A 49 -4.66 7.87 6.42
N SER A 50 -5.73 8.67 6.53
CA SER A 50 -7.11 8.15 6.55
C SER A 50 -7.54 7.49 5.24
N ARG A 51 -6.84 7.79 4.13
CA ARG A 51 -7.06 7.17 2.82
C ARG A 51 -6.36 5.82 2.63
N HIS A 52 -5.46 5.44 3.52
CA HIS A 52 -4.72 4.18 3.37
C HIS A 52 -5.64 2.97 3.49
N GLU A 53 -5.27 1.90 2.78
CA GLU A 53 -6.12 0.72 2.66
C GLU A 53 -5.36 -0.57 2.96
N LEU A 54 -6.03 -1.51 3.64
CA LEU A 54 -5.51 -2.84 3.92
C LEU A 54 -6.61 -3.86 3.74
N PHE A 55 -6.45 -4.78 2.80
CA PHE A 55 -7.45 -5.79 2.47
C PHE A 55 -6.95 -7.20 2.78
N ASN A 56 -7.83 -8.01 3.36
CA ASN A 56 -7.61 -9.45 3.54
C ASN A 56 -8.15 -10.20 2.33
N LEU A 57 -7.33 -10.37 1.30
CA LEU A 57 -7.72 -10.99 0.01
C LEU A 57 -8.23 -12.43 0.15
N LYS A 58 -7.88 -13.13 1.23
CA LYS A 58 -8.40 -14.47 1.48
C LYS A 58 -9.89 -14.44 1.86
N ASN A 59 -10.30 -13.43 2.63
CA ASN A 59 -11.66 -13.32 3.17
C ASN A 59 -12.51 -12.27 2.43
N ASP A 60 -11.86 -11.33 1.75
CA ASP A 60 -12.42 -10.22 1.00
C ASP A 60 -11.64 -10.05 -0.32
N PRO A 61 -11.80 -10.99 -1.28
CA PRO A 61 -11.09 -10.94 -2.55
C PRO A 61 -11.54 -9.79 -3.45
N GLU A 62 -12.72 -9.22 -3.18
CA GLU A 62 -13.30 -8.09 -3.90
C GLU A 62 -12.87 -6.73 -3.31
N GLU A 63 -12.06 -6.73 -2.24
CA GLU A 63 -11.47 -5.53 -1.63
C GLU A 63 -12.54 -4.51 -1.18
N LEU A 64 -13.67 -5.00 -0.65
CA LEU A 64 -14.81 -4.16 -0.29
C LEU A 64 -14.65 -3.48 1.07
N THR A 65 -13.85 -4.04 1.97
CA THR A 65 -13.72 -3.56 3.35
C THR A 65 -12.25 -3.37 3.74
N SER A 66 -11.83 -2.10 3.79
CA SER A 66 -10.52 -1.77 4.35
C SER A 66 -10.46 -2.07 5.85
N LEU A 67 -9.36 -2.70 6.26
CA LEU A 67 -9.00 -3.00 7.63
C LEU A 67 -7.86 -2.09 8.15
N TYR A 68 -7.44 -1.10 7.37
CA TYR A 68 -6.31 -0.24 7.71
C TYR A 68 -6.53 0.44 9.07
N GLY A 69 -5.50 0.46 9.91
CA GLY A 69 -5.54 1.06 11.25
C GLY A 69 -6.33 0.28 12.29
N LYS A 70 -6.97 -0.85 11.95
CA LYS A 70 -7.68 -1.67 12.95
C LYS A 70 -6.68 -2.42 13.84
N PRO A 71 -6.84 -2.41 15.18
CA PRO A 71 -5.91 -3.08 16.09
C PRO A 71 -5.71 -4.58 15.80
N SER A 72 -6.75 -5.26 15.31
CA SER A 72 -6.73 -6.68 15.00
C SER A 72 -5.80 -7.07 13.84
N VAL A 73 -5.39 -6.11 13.01
CA VAL A 73 -4.48 -6.33 11.88
C VAL A 73 -3.17 -5.56 12.00
N ALA A 74 -2.88 -4.96 13.16
CA ALA A 74 -1.71 -4.11 13.37
C ALA A 74 -0.39 -4.82 13.01
N THR A 75 -0.23 -6.09 13.40
CA THR A 75 0.96 -6.88 13.05
C THR A 75 1.11 -7.11 11.55
N VAL A 76 -0.01 -7.36 10.85
CA VAL A 76 0.00 -7.56 9.39
C VAL A 76 0.36 -6.26 8.69
N GLN A 77 -0.24 -5.14 9.12
CA GLN A 77 0.06 -3.82 8.57
C GLN A 77 1.55 -3.50 8.70
N GLN A 78 2.12 -3.60 9.90
CA GLN A 78 3.55 -3.38 10.16
C GLN A 78 4.46 -4.28 9.32
N GLN A 79 4.07 -5.54 9.13
CA GLN A 79 4.83 -6.48 8.31
C GLN A 79 4.85 -6.06 6.83
N LEU A 80 3.72 -5.60 6.30
CA LEU A 80 3.61 -5.17 4.91
C LEU A 80 4.29 -3.81 4.70
N ASP A 81 4.15 -2.86 5.62
CA ASP A 81 4.89 -1.59 5.63
C ASP A 81 6.39 -1.84 5.52
N LYS A 82 6.92 -2.74 6.35
CA LYS A 82 8.34 -3.10 6.32
C LYS A 82 8.76 -3.70 4.98
N GLN A 83 7.97 -4.63 4.42
CA GLN A 83 8.26 -5.22 3.12
C GLN A 83 8.29 -4.19 2.00
N LEU A 84 7.32 -3.28 1.99
CA LEU A 84 7.22 -2.21 1.00
C LEU A 84 8.41 -1.25 1.10
N CYS A 85 8.77 -0.83 2.31
CA CYS A 85 9.95 0.00 2.56
C CYS A 85 11.25 -0.68 2.11
N THR A 86 11.44 -1.97 2.42
CA THR A 86 12.62 -2.73 1.98
C THR A 86 12.70 -2.78 0.45
N TRP A 87 11.60 -3.10 -0.22
CA TRP A 87 11.57 -3.13 -1.68
C TRP A 87 11.85 -1.75 -2.30
N MET A 88 11.27 -0.67 -1.77
CA MET A 88 11.53 0.69 -2.25
C MET A 88 13.00 1.09 -2.09
N TRP A 89 13.61 0.72 -0.96
CA TRP A 89 15.05 0.94 -0.73
C TRP A 89 15.89 0.19 -1.77
N GLU A 90 15.65 -1.11 -1.97
CA GLU A 90 16.35 -1.92 -2.97
C GLU A 90 16.18 -1.37 -4.40
N ALA A 91 14.97 -0.94 -4.74
CA ALA A 91 14.68 -0.32 -6.04
C ALA A 91 15.39 1.03 -6.23
N SER A 92 15.58 1.82 -5.16
CA SER A 92 16.32 3.09 -5.22
C SER A 92 17.84 2.91 -5.38
N VAL A 93 18.40 1.80 -4.88
CA VAL A 93 19.83 1.48 -5.01
C VAL A 93 20.18 0.93 -6.40
N THR A 94 19.19 0.38 -7.10
CA THR A 94 19.37 -0.28 -8.41
C THR A 94 19.19 0.70 -9.59
N LYS A 95 19.00 2.00 -9.33
CA LYS A 95 18.85 3.05 -10.35
C LYS A 95 20.15 3.76 -10.67
#